data_AF-A0A5C6NF46-F1
#
_entry.id   AF-A0A5C6NF46-F1
#
_cell.length_a   1.000
_cell.length_b   1.000
_cell.length_c   1.000
_cell.angle_alpha   90.00
_cell.angle_beta   90.00
_cell.angle_gamma   90.00
#
_symmetry.space_group_name_H-M   'P 1'
#
loop_
_entity.id
_entity.type
_entity.pdbx_description
1 polymer ?
#
loop_
_entity_poly.entity_id
_entity_poly.type
_entity_poly.pdbx_seq_one_letter_code
_entity_poly.pdbx_strand_id
1 'polypeptide(L)'
;MAPVKRHAYEAYFKLQAIEYAAENGNRAAAKHFNVNESMDRNCRKQESERNFMRRWHLSIRARTTVAQRLPADYPERAAISAPSHITNMNEIPLTFDIPLTHTVEKKGTSTGAIHTTGH
;
A
#
# COMPACT_ATOMS: atom_id res chain seq x y z
N MET A 1 -3.55 29.73 -5.65
CA MET A 1 -2.13 29.35 -5.83
C MET A 1 -2.00 28.52 -7.09
N ALA A 2 -1.03 28.80 -7.95
CA ALA A 2 -0.79 27.99 -9.14
C ALA A 2 -0.24 26.60 -8.76
N PRO A 3 -0.62 25.52 -9.47
CA PRO A 3 -0.10 24.19 -9.20
C PRO A 3 1.41 24.13 -9.44
N VAL A 4 2.17 23.67 -8.44
CA VAL A 4 3.61 23.45 -8.57
C VAL A 4 3.86 22.35 -9.59
N LYS A 5 4.63 22.66 -10.64
CA LYS A 5 4.99 21.69 -11.67
C LYS A 5 5.81 20.56 -11.04
N ARG A 6 5.38 19.32 -11.23
CA ARG A 6 6.12 18.13 -10.81
C ARG A 6 7.22 17.87 -11.82
N HIS A 7 8.48 17.93 -11.38
CA HIS A 7 9.62 17.53 -12.20
C HIS A 7 9.86 16.02 -12.05
N ALA A 8 9.84 15.31 -13.17
CA ALA A 8 10.35 13.95 -13.23
C ALA A 8 11.88 14.04 -13.35
N TYR A 9 12.59 13.48 -12.36
CA TYR A 9 14.05 13.46 -12.37
C TYR A 9 14.57 12.16 -12.97
N GLU A 10 15.63 12.27 -13.76
CA GLU A 10 16.35 11.13 -14.30
C GLU A 10 16.98 10.28 -13.18
N ALA A 11 17.13 8.98 -13.45
CA ALA A 11 17.64 8.03 -12.45
C ALA A 11 19.07 8.35 -11.99
N TYR A 12 19.96 8.71 -12.94
CA TYR A 12 21.36 9.07 -12.62
C TYR A 12 21.42 10.30 -11.73
N PHE A 13 20.58 11.30 -12.00
CA PHE A 13 20.52 12.53 -11.22
C PHE A 13 20.10 12.26 -9.78
N LYS A 14 19.11 11.38 -9.58
CA LYS A 14 18.68 10.96 -8.24
C LYS A 14 19.81 10.28 -7.46
N LEU A 15 20.60 9.42 -8.12
CA LEU A 15 21.75 8.76 -7.48
C LEU A 15 22.81 9.78 -7.06
N GLN A 16 23.19 10.67 -7.96
CA GLN A 16 24.17 11.73 -7.69
C GLN A 16 23.72 12.63 -6.53
N ALA A 17 22.43 12.97 -6.46
CA ALA A 17 21.88 13.78 -5.38
C ALA A 17 21.91 13.05 -4.03
N ILE A 18 21.59 11.74 -4.00
CA ILE A 18 21.67 10.92 -2.79
C ILE A 18 23.11 10.78 -2.30
N GLU A 19 24.07 10.50 -3.19
CA GLU A 19 25.50 10.38 -2.86
C GLU A 19 26.02 11.68 -2.23
N TYR A 20 25.78 12.81 -2.90
CA TYR A 20 26.16 14.11 -2.37
C TYR A 20 25.48 14.43 -1.02
N ALA A 21 24.19 14.08 -0.87
CA ALA A 21 23.46 14.28 0.38
C ALA A 21 23.94 13.36 1.51
N ALA A 22 24.55 12.21 1.21
CA ALA A 22 25.15 11.34 2.21
C ALA A 22 26.42 11.96 2.80
N GLU A 23 27.21 12.66 1.97
CA GLU A 23 28.44 13.35 2.37
C GLU A 23 28.18 14.72 3.02
N ASN A 24 27.29 15.52 2.43
CA ASN A 24 27.13 16.95 2.75
C ASN A 24 25.79 17.27 3.45
N GLY A 25 24.88 16.30 3.53
CA GLY A 25 23.53 16.48 4.06
C GLY A 25 22.52 17.00 3.04
N ASN A 26 21.23 16.71 3.29
CA ASN A 26 20.14 16.98 2.33
C ASN A 26 19.99 18.47 1.99
N ARG A 27 20.17 19.36 2.98
CA ARG A 27 20.04 20.82 2.77
C ARG A 27 21.15 21.40 1.91
N ALA A 28 22.36 20.82 1.97
CA ALA A 28 23.47 21.21 1.11
C ALA A 28 23.22 20.69 -0.32
N ALA A 29 22.76 19.45 -0.46
CA ALA A 29 22.41 18.86 -1.76
C ALA A 29 21.31 19.65 -2.48
N ALA A 30 20.25 20.01 -1.75
CA ALA A 30 19.17 20.86 -2.24
C ALA A 30 19.68 22.19 -2.82
N LYS A 31 20.62 22.84 -2.13
CA LYS A 31 21.26 24.08 -2.61
C LYS A 31 22.16 23.83 -3.83
N HIS A 32 22.96 22.75 -3.80
CA HIS A 32 23.93 22.42 -4.85
C HIS A 32 23.23 22.10 -6.18
N PHE A 33 22.17 21.29 -6.14
CA PHE A 33 21.42 20.86 -7.33
C PHE A 33 20.21 21.76 -7.65
N ASN A 34 19.98 22.82 -6.87
CA ASN A 34 18.81 23.68 -6.97
C ASN A 34 17.48 22.88 -6.98
N VAL A 35 17.38 21.89 -6.10
CA VAL A 35 16.21 21.02 -5.93
C VAL A 35 15.58 21.23 -4.57
N ASN A 36 14.31 20.86 -4.45
CA ASN A 36 13.64 20.90 -3.15
C ASN A 36 14.20 19.79 -2.26
N GLU A 37 14.63 20.11 -1.03
CA GLU A 37 15.17 19.14 -0.05
C GLU A 37 14.25 17.94 0.20
N SER A 38 12.93 18.12 0.02
CA SER A 38 11.96 17.02 0.10
C SER A 38 12.22 15.91 -0.93
N MET A 39 12.82 16.22 -2.08
CA MET A 39 13.20 15.26 -3.10
C MET A 39 14.28 14.30 -2.58
N ASP A 40 15.38 14.83 -2.04
CA ASP A 40 16.48 14.02 -1.50
C ASP A 40 16.03 13.19 -0.30
N ARG A 41 15.23 13.79 0.59
CA ARG A 41 14.62 13.07 1.73
C ARG A 41 13.77 11.90 1.29
N ASN A 42 12.88 12.11 0.31
CA ASN A 42 12.00 11.06 -0.21
C ASN A 42 12.78 9.98 -0.96
N CYS A 43 13.85 10.35 -1.66
CA CYS A 43 14.71 9.39 -2.36
C CYS A 43 15.44 8.48 -1.36
N ARG A 44 16.05 9.05 -0.31
CA ARG A 44 16.71 8.28 0.75
C ARG A 44 15.73 7.37 1.50
N LYS A 45 14.50 7.84 1.73
CA LYS A 45 13.44 7.03 2.34
C LYS A 45 13.09 5.82 1.46
N GLN A 46 12.88 6.02 0.16
CA GLN A 46 12.61 4.92 -0.76
C GLN A 46 13.78 3.93 -0.83
N GLU A 47 15.02 4.42 -0.80
CA GLU A 47 16.19 3.57 -0.78
C GLU A 47 16.28 2.72 0.50
N SER A 48 16.02 3.30 1.66
CA SER A 48 16.04 2.57 2.93
C SER A 48 14.93 1.52 3.00
N GLU A 49 13.71 1.85 2.56
CA GLU A 49 12.60 0.91 2.42
C GLU A 49 12.96 -0.24 1.47
N ARG A 50 13.51 0.07 0.29
CA ARG A 50 13.97 -0.93 -0.68
C ARG A 50 15.05 -1.84 -0.09
N ASN A 51 16.02 -1.27 0.63
CA ASN A 51 17.12 -2.02 1.26
C ASN A 51 16.61 -2.90 2.40
N PHE A 52 15.66 -2.41 3.21
CA PHE A 52 14.98 -3.20 4.23
C PHE A 52 14.28 -4.40 3.61
N MET A 53 13.50 -4.19 2.55
CA MET A 53 12.82 -5.28 1.84
C MET A 53 13.80 -6.31 1.28
N ARG A 54 14.90 -5.87 0.67
CA ARG A 54 15.95 -6.78 0.16
C ARG A 54 16.60 -7.58 1.27
N ARG A 55 17.00 -6.93 2.37
CA ARG A 55 17.66 -7.59 3.52
C ARG A 55 16.78 -8.68 4.13
N TRP A 56 15.48 -8.41 4.28
CA TRP A 56 14.54 -9.33 4.90
C TRP A 56 13.85 -10.28 3.92
N HIS A 57 14.22 -10.23 2.64
CA HIS A 57 13.61 -11.01 1.56
C HIS A 57 12.09 -10.84 1.54
N LEU A 58 11.62 -9.60 1.60
CA LEU A 58 10.20 -9.23 1.54
C LEU A 58 9.83 -8.66 0.17
N SER A 59 8.56 -8.77 -0.19
CA SER A 59 7.98 -8.20 -1.42
C SER A 59 6.58 -7.66 -1.16
N ILE A 60 6.24 -6.51 -1.74
CA ILE A 60 4.86 -6.02 -1.79
C ILE A 60 4.14 -6.85 -2.86
N ARG A 61 2.99 -7.39 -2.50
CA ARG A 61 2.18 -8.24 -3.37
C ARG A 61 0.83 -7.59 -3.56
N ALA A 62 0.38 -7.49 -4.82
CA ALA A 62 -1.00 -7.14 -5.12
C ALA A 62 -1.88 -8.38 -4.99
N ARG A 63 -3.05 -8.23 -4.40
CA ARG A 63 -4.07 -9.28 -4.34
C ARG A 63 -4.56 -9.60 -5.75
N THR A 64 -4.49 -10.87 -6.14
CA THR A 64 -4.97 -11.36 -7.45
C THR A 64 -6.34 -12.03 -7.35
N THR A 65 -6.60 -12.78 -6.26
CA THR A 65 -7.85 -13.53 -6.07
C THR A 65 -8.23 -13.53 -4.59
N VAL A 66 -9.52 -13.31 -4.29
CA VAL A 66 -10.09 -13.71 -2.99
C VAL A 66 -11.10 -14.79 -3.24
N ALA A 67 -10.71 -16.01 -2.90
CA ALA A 67 -11.62 -17.12 -2.80
C ALA A 67 -12.12 -17.18 -1.36
N GLN A 68 -13.05 -16.30 -0.99
CA GLN A 68 -13.83 -16.51 0.22
C GLN A 68 -14.90 -17.57 -0.11
N ARG A 69 -14.93 -18.65 0.67
CA ARG A 69 -16.08 -19.57 0.64
C ARG A 69 -17.29 -18.80 1.13
N LEU A 70 -18.40 -18.92 0.41
CA LEU A 70 -19.67 -18.35 0.82
C LEU A 70 -20.07 -18.98 2.16
N PRO A 71 -20.47 -18.19 3.17
CA PRO A 71 -20.98 -18.72 4.42
C PRO A 71 -22.11 -19.72 4.18
N ALA A 72 -22.16 -20.80 4.96
CA ALA A 72 -23.15 -21.87 4.77
C ALA A 72 -24.60 -21.38 4.95
N ASP A 73 -24.79 -20.29 5.69
CA ASP A 73 -26.06 -19.60 5.98
C ASP A 73 -26.40 -18.48 4.96
N TYR A 74 -25.54 -18.23 3.97
CA TYR A 74 -25.81 -17.23 2.93
C TYR A 74 -27.12 -17.43 2.15
N PRO A 75 -27.50 -18.64 1.69
CA PRO A 75 -28.74 -18.80 0.93
C PRO A 75 -29.98 -18.51 1.80
N GLU A 76 -29.91 -18.82 3.10
CA GLU A 76 -30.98 -18.56 4.06
C GLU A 76 -31.15 -17.05 4.30
N ARG A 77 -30.04 -16.31 4.44
CA ARG A 77 -30.06 -14.84 4.60
C ARG A 77 -30.42 -14.08 3.33
N ALA A 78 -30.01 -14.56 2.15
CA ALA A 78 -30.34 -13.92 0.88
C ALA A 78 -31.86 -13.94 0.60
N ALA A 79 -32.55 -15.01 1.03
CA ALA A 79 -33.99 -15.13 0.91
C ALA A 79 -34.78 -14.08 1.73
N ILE A 80 -34.18 -13.56 2.79
CA ILE A 80 -34.78 -12.55 3.68
C ILE A 80 -34.82 -11.16 3.00
N SER A 81 -34.01 -10.94 1.95
CA SER A 81 -34.01 -9.67 1.18
C SER A 81 -35.10 -9.58 0.11
N ALA A 82 -35.97 -10.59 -0.02
CA ALA A 82 -37.11 -10.55 -0.92
C ALA A 82 -38.12 -9.46 -0.49
N PRO A 83 -38.71 -8.67 -1.40
CA PRO A 83 -39.52 -7.47 -1.07
C PRO A 83 -40.80 -7.73 -0.27
N SER A 84 -41.13 -8.99 0.02
CA SER A 84 -42.42 -9.41 0.56
C SER A 84 -42.46 -9.60 2.08
N HIS A 85 -41.33 -9.52 2.79
CA HIS A 85 -41.30 -9.68 4.25
C HIS A 85 -40.46 -8.59 4.90
N ILE A 86 -41.11 -7.70 5.65
CA ILE A 86 -40.44 -6.67 6.46
C ILE A 86 -39.77 -7.38 7.63
N THR A 87 -38.50 -7.76 7.46
CA THR A 87 -37.69 -8.29 8.56
C THR A 87 -36.99 -7.16 9.32
N ASN A 88 -36.86 -7.40 10.62
CA ASN A 88 -36.26 -6.58 11.66
C ASN A 88 -35.19 -5.57 11.17
N MET A 89 -35.45 -4.27 11.39
CA MET A 89 -34.54 -3.15 11.03
C MET A 89 -33.21 -3.14 11.83
N ASN A 90 -33.07 -4.00 12.85
CA ASN A 90 -31.85 -4.11 13.67
C ASN A 90 -30.79 -5.05 13.08
N GLU A 91 -31.07 -5.73 11.97
CA GLU A 91 -30.09 -6.58 11.30
C GLU A 91 -29.24 -5.73 10.37
N ILE A 92 -28.05 -5.38 10.87
CA ILE A 92 -27.01 -4.70 10.11
C ILE A 92 -26.64 -5.61 8.92
N PRO A 93 -26.61 -5.11 7.68
CA PRO A 93 -26.18 -5.90 6.53
C PRO A 93 -24.81 -6.49 6.82
N LEU A 94 -24.64 -7.78 6.51
CA LEU A 94 -23.39 -8.51 6.72
C LEU A 94 -22.22 -7.70 6.12
N THR A 95 -21.43 -7.05 6.98
CA THR A 95 -20.30 -6.25 6.54
C THR A 95 -19.22 -7.21 6.10
N PHE A 96 -19.07 -7.39 4.79
CA PHE A 96 -17.91 -8.06 4.25
C PHE A 96 -16.66 -7.25 4.63
N ASP A 97 -15.75 -7.85 5.39
CA ASP A 97 -14.42 -7.28 5.58
C ASP A 97 -13.76 -7.13 4.21
N ILE A 98 -13.44 -5.89 3.84
CA ILE A 98 -12.70 -5.58 2.63
C ILE A 98 -11.23 -5.47 3.02
N PRO A 99 -10.41 -6.53 2.84
CA PRO A 99 -9.01 -6.44 3.16
C PRO A 99 -8.26 -5.55 2.17
N LEU A 100 -7.15 -4.96 2.64
CA LEU A 100 -6.26 -4.12 1.86
C LEU A 100 -5.81 -4.82 0.56
N THR A 101 -5.65 -4.05 -0.51
CA THR A 101 -5.27 -4.53 -1.85
C THR A 101 -3.82 -5.01 -1.94
N HIS A 102 -2.97 -4.62 -0.97
CA HIS A 102 -1.54 -4.95 -0.92
C HIS A 102 -1.14 -5.54 0.43
N THR A 103 -0.28 -6.56 0.39
CA THR A 103 0.34 -7.15 1.58
C THR A 103 1.86 -7.22 1.44
N VAL A 104 2.57 -7.29 2.56
CA VAL A 104 4.03 -7.50 2.61
C VAL A 104 4.28 -8.93 3.03
N GLU A 105 4.90 -9.71 2.16
CA GLU A 105 5.14 -11.13 2.37
C GLU A 105 6.58 -11.50 2.05
N LYS A 106 7.02 -12.67 2.52
CA LYS A 106 8.29 -13.25 2.08
C LYS A 106 8.31 -13.44 0.57
N LYS A 107 9.42 -13.04 -0.05
CA LYS A 107 9.64 -13.14 -1.49
C LYS A 107 9.63 -14.62 -1.87
N GLY A 108 8.76 -15.00 -2.81
CA GLY A 108 8.63 -16.39 -3.30
C GLY A 108 7.46 -17.18 -2.70
N THR A 109 6.80 -16.68 -1.65
CA THR A 109 5.60 -17.33 -1.11
C THR A 109 4.49 -17.35 -2.15
N SER A 110 3.85 -18.49 -2.42
CA SER A 110 2.75 -18.58 -3.40
C SER A 110 1.41 -18.08 -2.84
N THR A 111 1.17 -18.29 -1.54
CA THR A 111 -0.09 -17.98 -0.85
C THR A 111 0.19 -17.22 0.45
N GLY A 112 -0.35 -16.01 0.60
CA GLY A 112 -0.28 -15.24 1.85
C GLY A 112 -1.64 -15.27 2.56
N ALA A 113 -1.64 -15.46 3.89
CA ALA A 113 -2.86 -15.43 4.69
C ALA A 113 -3.18 -13.97 5.05
N ILE A 114 -4.39 -13.51 4.71
CA ILE A 114 -4.85 -12.19 5.13
C ILE A 114 -5.62 -12.38 6.44
N HIS A 115 -5.08 -11.85 7.52
CA HIS A 115 -5.80 -11.77 8.79
C HIS A 115 -6.80 -10.62 8.69
N THR A 116 -8.08 -10.95 8.52
CA THR A 116 -9.16 -9.99 8.70
C THR A 116 -9.50 -9.90 10.19
N THR A 117 -9.87 -8.72 10.66
CA THR A 117 -10.35 -8.52 12.04
C THR A 117 -11.83 -8.91 12.10
N GLY A 118 -12.12 -10.15 11.75
CA GLY A 118 -13.48 -10.69 11.86
C GLY A 118 -13.75 -11.05 13.31
N HIS A 119 -14.84 -10.53 13.87
CA HIS A 119 -15.47 -11.08 15.07
C HIS A 119 -16.13 -12.43 14.78
#